data_AF-A0A699TLN3-F1
#
_entry.id   AF-A0A699TLN3-F1
#
_cell.length_a   1.000
_cell.length_b   1.000
_cell.length_c   1.000
_cell.angle_alpha   90.00
_cell.angle_beta   90.00
_cell.angle_gamma   90.00
#
_symmetry.space_group_name_H-M   'P 1'
#
loop_
_entity.id
_entity.type
_entity.pdbx_description
1 polymer ?
#
loop_
_entity_poly.entity_id
_entity_poly.type
_entity_poly.pdbx_seq_one_letter_code
_entity_poly.pdbx_strand_id
1 'polypeptide(L)'
;GVALYYPSWLKVSKEQKAALITDSGTQFYLRPHLEFPDWTEINVGIQQHLQKAYNTNKAAFKAQHWVIDPTTGTCNVEKIRRARPENITASEWDKYI
;
A
#
# COMPACT_ATOMS: atom_id res chain seq x y z
N GLY A 1 25.11 -16.02 7.40
CA GLY A 1 23.92 -15.52 8.09
C GLY A 1 22.71 -15.93 7.29
N VAL A 2 21.70 -16.54 7.91
CA VAL A 2 20.47 -16.96 7.23
C VAL A 2 19.73 -15.69 6.77
N ALA A 3 19.49 -15.56 5.47
CA ALA A 3 18.64 -14.53 4.93
C ALA A 3 17.21 -14.78 5.42
N LEU A 4 16.69 -13.89 6.28
CA LEU A 4 15.29 -13.89 6.69
C LEU A 4 14.44 -13.47 5.49
N TYR A 5 14.16 -14.44 4.61
CA TYR A 5 13.16 -14.32 3.56
C TYR A 5 11.80 -14.21 4.24
N TYR A 6 11.30 -12.99 4.46
CA TYR A 6 9.93 -12.75 4.89
C TYR A 6 9.01 -13.07 3.71
N PRO A 7 8.22 -14.16 3.74
CA PRO A 7 7.18 -14.37 2.76
C PRO A 7 6.22 -13.19 2.89
N SER A 8 5.88 -12.55 1.77
CA SER A 8 5.13 -11.30 1.72
C SER A 8 4.07 -11.24 2.81
N TRP A 9 4.12 -10.20 3.65
CA TRP A 9 3.18 -9.95 4.75
C TRP A 9 1.71 -10.13 4.32
N LEU A 10 1.42 -9.94 3.03
CA LEU A 10 0.15 -10.24 2.38
C LEU A 10 -0.35 -11.70 2.52
N LYS A 11 0.53 -12.70 2.61
CA LYS A 11 0.19 -14.13 2.66
C LYS A 11 0.00 -14.68 4.07
N VAL A 12 0.36 -13.92 5.11
CA VAL A 12 0.19 -14.34 6.51
C VAL A 12 -1.27 -14.11 6.92
N SER A 13 -1.91 -15.11 7.54
CA SER A 13 -3.30 -15.00 8.00
C SER A 13 -3.42 -13.91 9.09
N LYS A 14 -4.64 -13.43 9.32
CA LYS A 14 -4.87 -12.41 10.36
C LYS A 14 -4.53 -12.95 11.76
N GLU A 15 -4.82 -14.21 12.04
CA GLU A 15 -4.46 -14.85 13.32
C GLU A 15 -2.94 -15.00 13.46
N GLN A 16 -2.26 -15.43 12.40
CA GLN A 16 -0.81 -15.58 12.41
C GLN A 16 -0.09 -14.25 12.59
N LYS A 17 -0.59 -13.17 11.97
CA LYS A 17 -0.09 -11.81 12.20
C LYS A 17 -0.27 -11.39 13.65
N ALA A 18 -1.46 -11.62 14.22
CA ALA A 18 -1.75 -11.28 15.61
C ALA A 18 -0.85 -12.07 16.59
N ALA A 19 -0.60 -13.36 16.33
CA ALA A 19 0.29 -14.19 17.13
C ALA A 19 1.74 -13.70 17.06
N LEU A 20 2.26 -13.39 15.86
CA LEU A 20 3.60 -12.82 15.67
C LEU A 20 3.77 -11.45 16.34
N ILE A 21 2.76 -10.58 16.27
CA ILE A 21 2.75 -9.28 16.97
C ILE A 21 2.76 -9.48 18.49
N THR A 22 2.02 -10.49 18.99
CA THR A 22 1.98 -10.80 20.43
C THR A 22 3.30 -11.39 20.93
N ASP A 23 3.90 -12.31 20.17
CA ASP A 23 5.19 -12.94 20.49
C ASP A 23 6.32 -11.91 20.47
N SER A 24 6.43 -11.12 19.40
CA SER A 24 7.40 -10.01 19.32
C SER A 24 7.16 -8.94 20.39
N GLY A 25 5.90 -8.60 20.67
CA GLY A 25 5.55 -7.67 21.74
C GLY A 25 5.93 -8.15 23.14
N THR A 26 6.03 -9.47 23.33
CA THR A 26 6.51 -10.08 24.57
C THR A 26 8.04 -10.13 24.60
N GLN A 27 8.69 -10.54 23.49
CA GLN A 27 10.16 -10.62 23.40
C GLN A 27 10.84 -9.25 23.53
N PHE A 28 10.26 -8.20 22.96
CA PHE A 28 10.83 -6.85 22.96
C PHE A 28 10.22 -5.93 24.01
N TYR A 29 9.40 -6.46 24.94
CA TYR A 29 8.65 -5.65 25.92
C TYR A 29 7.90 -4.47 25.27
N LEU A 30 7.30 -4.69 24.10
CA LEU A 30 6.55 -3.65 23.38
C LEU A 30 5.11 -3.52 23.88
N ARG A 31 4.62 -4.43 24.74
CA ARG A 31 3.27 -4.35 25.32
C ARG A 31 2.92 -2.97 25.90
N PRO A 32 3.77 -2.32 26.72
CA PRO A 32 3.49 -0.97 27.22
C PRO A 32 3.37 0.08 26.10
N HIS A 33 4.05 -0.12 24.97
CA HIS A 33 4.00 0.77 23.81
C HIS A 33 2.82 0.49 22.88
N LEU A 34 2.36 -0.78 22.81
CA LEU A 34 1.17 -1.20 22.07
C LEU A 34 -0.12 -0.87 22.82
N GLU A 35 -0.08 -0.87 24.14
CA GLU A 35 -1.20 -0.52 25.04
C GLU A 35 -1.24 0.98 25.37
N PHE A 36 -0.32 1.78 24.82
CA PHE A 36 -0.31 3.23 25.02
C PHE A 36 -1.51 3.87 24.28
N PRO A 37 -2.31 4.73 24.94
CA PRO A 37 -3.44 5.41 24.31
C PRO A 37 -3.07 6.09 22.98
N ASP A 38 -1.86 6.67 22.95
CA ASP A 38 -1.33 7.39 21.80
C ASP A 38 -1.01 6.48 20.60
N TRP A 39 -0.85 5.17 20.79
CA TRP A 39 -0.61 4.25 19.67
C TRP A 39 -1.77 4.23 18.68
N THR A 40 -3.01 4.35 19.17
CA THR A 40 -4.18 4.44 18.31
C THR A 40 -4.13 5.71 17.46
N GLU A 41 -3.78 6.84 18.06
CA GLU A 41 -3.66 8.13 17.38
C GLU A 41 -2.50 8.14 16.37
N ILE A 42 -1.34 7.59 16.76
CA ILE A 42 -0.17 7.42 15.89
C ILE A 42 -0.51 6.54 14.70
N ASN A 43 -1.16 5.40 14.93
CA ASN A 43 -1.56 4.49 13.86
C ASN A 43 -2.57 5.17 12.91
N VAL A 44 -3.56 5.91 13.44
CA VAL A 44 -4.49 6.70 12.62
C VAL A 44 -3.73 7.74 11.80
N GLY A 45 -2.78 8.47 12.40
CA GLY A 45 -1.95 9.45 11.70
C GLY A 45 -1.11 8.83 10.57
N ILE A 46 -0.52 7.65 10.80
CA ILE A 46 0.21 6.89 9.78
C ILE A 46 -0.73 6.51 8.63
N GLN A 47 -1.91 5.95 8.93
CA GLN A 47 -2.86 5.56 7.89
C GLN A 47 -3.36 6.76 7.08
N GLN A 48 -3.66 7.88 7.74
CA GLN A 48 -4.06 9.12 7.07
C GLN A 48 -2.95 9.66 6.16
N HIS A 49 -1.71 9.66 6.63
CA HIS A 49 -0.57 10.11 5.84
C HIS A 49 -0.36 9.24 4.59
N LEU A 50 -0.36 7.91 4.77
CA LEU A 50 -0.23 6.96 3.67
C LEU A 50 -1.38 7.09 2.66
N GLN A 51 -2.61 7.26 3.15
CA GLN A 51 -3.77 7.45 2.29
C GLN A 51 -3.68 8.75 1.48
N LYS A 52 -3.21 9.84 2.10
CA LYS A 52 -2.99 11.11 1.42
C LYS A 52 -1.92 10.98 0.33
N ALA A 53 -0.77 10.39 0.66
CA ALA A 53 0.31 10.17 -0.30
C ALA A 53 -0.15 9.32 -1.48
N TYR A 54 -0.88 8.23 -1.22
CA TYR A 54 -1.47 7.39 -2.26
C TYR A 54 -2.41 8.18 -3.18
N ASN A 55 -3.33 8.95 -2.61
CA ASN A 55 -4.30 9.73 -3.39
C ASN A 55 -3.63 10.82 -4.24
N THR A 56 -2.63 11.51 -3.68
CA THR A 56 -1.84 12.51 -4.42
C THR A 56 -1.07 11.87 -5.58
N ASN A 57 -0.40 10.75 -5.33
CA ASN A 57 0.35 10.03 -6.38
C ASN A 57 -0.59 9.52 -7.47
N LYS A 58 -1.76 8.99 -7.09
CA LYS A 58 -2.80 8.55 -8.03
C LYS A 58 -3.31 9.71 -8.88
N ALA A 59 -3.54 10.88 -8.29
CA ALA A 59 -4.00 12.06 -9.02
C ALA A 59 -2.93 12.57 -10.00
N ALA A 60 -1.66 12.63 -9.58
CA ALA A 60 -0.54 13.02 -10.43
C ALA A 60 -0.37 12.05 -11.61
N PHE A 61 -0.46 10.73 -11.36
CA PHE A 61 -0.41 9.71 -12.40
C PHE A 61 -1.55 9.89 -13.41
N LYS A 62 -2.79 10.09 -12.95
CA LYS A 62 -3.92 10.36 -13.85
C LYS A 62 -3.71 11.63 -14.68
N ALA A 63 -3.22 12.72 -14.10
CA ALA A 63 -2.94 13.95 -14.84
C ALA A 63 -1.89 13.74 -15.95
N GLN A 64 -0.89 12.89 -15.72
CA GLN A 64 0.16 12.61 -16.69
C GLN A 64 -0.26 11.64 -17.79
N HIS A 65 -1.06 10.63 -17.45
CA HIS A 65 -1.34 9.51 -18.35
C HIS A 65 -2.75 9.54 -18.95
N TRP A 66 -3.72 10.19 -18.28
CA TRP A 66 -5.10 10.31 -18.71
C TRP A 66 -5.35 11.55 -19.58
N VAL A 67 -4.42 11.81 -20.51
CA VAL A 67 -4.51 12.95 -21.42
C VAL A 67 -5.48 12.60 -22.54
N ILE A 68 -6.57 13.36 -22.64
CA ILE A 68 -7.52 13.26 -23.76
C ILE A 68 -6.87 13.90 -24.98
N ASP A 69 -6.80 13.14 -26.07
CA ASP A 69 -6.38 13.66 -27.35
C ASP A 69 -7.43 14.69 -27.84
N PRO A 70 -7.04 15.95 -28.09
CA PRO A 70 -7.98 17.03 -28.40
C PRO A 70 -8.60 16.89 -29.79
N THR A 71 -8.04 16.06 -30.67
CA THR A 71 -8.51 15.84 -32.04
C THR A 71 -9.55 14.73 -32.10
N THR A 72 -9.33 13.66 -31.34
CA THR A 72 -10.20 12.47 -31.34
C THR A 72 -11.16 12.44 -30.16
N GLY A 73 -10.89 13.22 -29.10
CA GLY A 73 -11.64 13.19 -27.85
C GLY A 73 -11.44 11.90 -27.04
N THR A 74 -10.44 11.08 -27.40
CA THR A 74 -10.21 9.77 -26.77
C THR A 74 -8.93 9.74 -25.95
N CYS A 75 -8.88 8.83 -24.96
CA CYS A 75 -7.70 8.58 -24.14
C CYS A 75 -7.07 7.25 -24.55
N ASN A 76 -5.74 7.20 -24.68
CA ASN A 76 -5.03 5.97 -25.06
C ASN A 76 -4.86 5.04 -23.85
N VAL A 77 -5.90 4.24 -23.59
CA VAL A 77 -5.96 3.30 -22.46
C VAL A 77 -4.83 2.28 -22.47
N GLU A 78 -4.37 1.82 -23.65
CA GLU A 78 -3.24 0.90 -23.77
C GLU A 78 -1.92 1.52 -23.30
N LYS A 79 -1.71 2.80 -23.56
CA LYS A 79 -0.56 3.54 -23.03
C LYS A 79 -0.59 3.61 -21.50
N ILE A 80 -1.78 3.74 -20.90
CA ILE A 80 -1.96 3.76 -19.44
C ILE A 80 -1.71 2.37 -18.85
N ARG A 81 -2.19 1.30 -19.51
CA ARG A 81 -1.91 -0.10 -19.10
C ARG A 81 -0.42 -0.40 -19.11
N ARG A 82 0.33 0.09 -20.10
CA ARG A 82 1.80 -0.09 -20.19
C ARG A 82 2.58 0.72 -19.16
N ALA A 83 2.04 1.85 -18.71
CA ALA A 83 2.64 2.67 -17.65
C ALA A 83 2.41 2.10 -16.23
N ARG A 84 1.92 0.85 -16.14
CA ARG A 84 1.73 0.15 -14.87
C ARG A 84 3.05 0.10 -14.07
N PRO A 85 3.03 0.51 -12.78
CA PRO A 85 4.15 0.29 -11.88
C PRO A 85 4.53 -1.19 -11.74
N GLU A 86 5.83 -1.49 -11.63
CA GLU A 86 6.35 -2.88 -11.55
C GLU A 86 5.83 -3.66 -10.34
N ASN A 87 5.51 -2.97 -9.25
CA ASN A 87 5.06 -3.55 -7.99
C ASN A 87 3.56 -3.88 -7.95
N ILE A 88 2.79 -3.62 -9.01
CA ILE A 88 1.35 -3.89 -9.10
C ILE A 88 1.11 -4.94 -10.20
N THR A 89 0.28 -5.93 -9.92
CA THR A 89 -0.07 -6.94 -10.93
C THR A 89 -0.95 -6.35 -12.03
N ALA A 90 -0.97 -6.98 -13.22
CA ALA A 90 -1.87 -6.56 -14.31
C ALA A 90 -3.34 -6.51 -13.86
N SER A 91 -3.79 -7.56 -13.17
CA SER A 91 -5.18 -7.68 -12.74
C SER A 91 -5.57 -6.67 -11.66
N GLU A 92 -4.64 -6.25 -10.81
CA GLU A 92 -4.87 -5.16 -9.86
C GLU A 92 -4.88 -3.81 -10.58
N TRP A 93 -4.00 -3.61 -11.55
CA TRP A 93 -3.91 -2.38 -12.32
C TRP A 93 -5.16 -2.12 -13.17
N ASP A 94 -5.66 -3.16 -13.86
CA ASP A 94 -6.86 -3.08 -14.69
C ASP A 94 -8.13 -2.72 -13.90
N LYS A 95 -8.15 -2.82 -12.57
CA LYS A 95 -9.28 -2.36 -11.74
C LYS A 95 -9.35 -0.83 -11.61
N TYR A 96 -8.25 -0.14 -11.92
CA TYR A 96 -8.09 1.30 -11.68
C TYR A 96 -8.02 2.14 -12.95
N ILE A 97 -7.99 1.48 -14.11
CA ILE A 97 -8.16 2.05 -15.44
C ILE A 97 -9.63 1.88 -15.83
#